data_AF-K3XRS7-F1
#
_entry.id   AF-K3XRS7-F1
#
_cell.length_a   1.000
_cell.length_b   1.000
_cell.length_c   1.000
_cell.angle_alpha   90.00
_cell.angle_beta   90.00
_cell.angle_gamma   90.00
#
_symmetry.space_group_name_H-M   'P 1'
#
loop_
_entity.id
_entity.type
_entity.pdbx_description
1 polymer ?
#
loop_
_entity_poly.entity_id
_entity_poly.type
_entity_poly.pdbx_seq_one_letter_code
_entity_poly.pdbx_strand_id
1 'polypeptide(L)'
;MACLARSLVVCLPLVVLAAVVCLPSRGDAMGLPQPPPDLNFTIAVEGVVWCKTCRYAGYVRSMDASPLPNATALLRCRRDGDPRALSVSNTTDADGCFLIQADWQSAPFKSKDCKVYVQRSPAAGCAVPVKPAAKKGAPLKFRRFVPLPDELQARYTAGNFTFAPEEPAKC
;
A
#
# COMPACT_ATOMS: atom_id res chain seq x y z
N MET A 1 -63.96 54.42 3.24
CA MET A 1 -64.60 53.41 2.38
C MET A 1 -63.75 52.14 2.51
N ALA A 2 -64.00 51.29 3.51
CA ALA A 2 -65.02 50.20 3.53
C ALA A 2 -64.61 49.09 2.52
N CYS A 3 -64.43 47.80 2.84
CA CYS A 3 -64.80 46.91 3.96
C CYS A 3 -63.72 45.81 4.05
N LEU A 4 -63.16 45.48 5.23
CA LEU A 4 -63.64 44.52 6.23
C LEU A 4 -63.88 43.08 5.73
N ALA A 5 -63.23 42.14 6.46
CA ALA A 5 -63.68 40.79 6.87
C ALA A 5 -62.84 39.63 6.33
N ARG A 6 -62.50 38.57 7.07
CA ARG A 6 -62.47 38.25 8.51
C ARG A 6 -61.80 36.86 8.58
N SER A 7 -61.09 36.61 9.68
CA SER A 7 -60.48 35.33 10.05
C SER A 7 -61.50 34.18 10.18
N LEU A 8 -61.01 32.92 10.13
CA LEU A 8 -61.25 31.78 11.06
C LEU A 8 -60.66 30.50 10.39
N VAL A 9 -59.55 29.91 10.87
CA VAL A 9 -59.40 28.78 11.84
C VAL A 9 -59.71 27.39 11.24
N VAL A 10 -58.99 26.36 11.76
CA VAL A 10 -59.16 24.87 11.66
C VAL A 10 -58.16 24.19 10.67
N CYS A 11 -57.04 23.59 11.11
CA CYS A 11 -56.85 22.17 11.55
C CYS A 11 -57.23 21.15 10.44
N LEU A 12 -56.48 20.15 9.97
CA LEU A 12 -55.35 19.30 10.43
C LEU A 12 -54.72 18.62 9.15
N PRO A 13 -53.73 17.71 9.20
CA PRO A 13 -52.59 17.57 8.27
C PRO A 13 -52.64 16.26 7.43
N LEU A 14 -51.47 15.75 6.99
CA LEU A 14 -51.15 14.60 6.10
C LEU A 14 -50.73 15.11 4.70
N VAL A 15 -49.61 14.74 4.09
CA VAL A 15 -48.74 13.57 4.26
C VAL A 15 -47.44 13.86 3.46
N VAL A 16 -46.31 13.58 4.11
CA VAL A 16 -45.08 13.00 3.56
C VAL A 16 -44.55 13.57 2.24
N LEU A 17 -43.45 14.34 2.31
CA LEU A 17 -42.45 14.34 1.24
C LEU A 17 -41.03 14.57 1.78
N ALA A 18 -40.27 13.47 1.73
CA ALA A 18 -38.83 13.38 1.51
C ALA A 18 -37.90 14.12 2.47
N ALA A 19 -37.66 13.50 3.64
CA ALA A 19 -36.36 13.60 4.30
C ALA A 19 -35.30 12.98 3.38
N VAL A 20 -34.57 13.81 2.64
CA VAL A 20 -33.31 13.41 2.00
C VAL A 20 -32.30 13.22 3.14
N VAL A 21 -32.29 12.00 3.68
CA VAL A 21 -31.25 11.53 4.58
C VAL A 21 -29.96 11.50 3.76
N CYS A 22 -29.10 12.49 3.97
CA CYS A 22 -27.70 12.41 3.59
C CYS A 22 -27.06 11.29 4.41
N LEU A 23 -27.11 10.05 3.92
CA LEU A 23 -26.27 8.99 4.42
C LEU A 23 -24.81 9.38 4.14
N PRO A 24 -23.90 9.31 5.12
CA PRO A 24 -22.49 9.32 4.82
C PRO A 24 -22.21 8.07 3.99
N SER A 25 -21.80 8.27 2.74
CA SER A 25 -21.30 7.23 1.86
C SER A 25 -20.00 6.69 2.46
N ARG A 26 -20.14 5.80 3.45
CA ARG A 26 -19.06 4.96 3.95
C ARG A 26 -18.85 3.93 2.85
N GLY A 27 -17.93 4.22 1.95
CA GLY A 27 -17.43 3.24 1.01
C GLY A 27 -16.81 2.09 1.79
N ASP A 28 -17.62 1.08 2.11
CA ASP A 28 -17.15 -0.19 2.61
C ASP A 28 -16.38 -0.86 1.48
N ALA A 29 -15.05 -0.85 1.63
CA ALA A 29 -14.18 -1.66 0.83
C ALA A 29 -14.61 -3.13 0.99
N MET A 30 -15.11 -3.72 -0.10
CA MET A 30 -15.59 -5.10 -0.16
C MET A 30 -14.62 -6.08 0.53
N GLY A 31 -15.05 -6.61 1.67
CA GLY A 31 -15.01 -8.02 2.05
C GLY A 31 -13.73 -8.81 1.76
N LEU A 32 -12.56 -8.38 2.24
CA LEU A 32 -11.49 -9.34 2.53
C LEU A 32 -11.71 -9.88 3.95
N PRO A 33 -11.77 -11.20 4.17
CA PRO A 33 -11.88 -11.75 5.52
C PRO A 33 -10.69 -11.26 6.34
N GLN A 34 -10.98 -10.51 7.40
CA GLN A 34 -9.96 -10.17 8.39
C GLN A 34 -9.53 -11.47 9.06
N PRO A 35 -8.22 -11.78 9.13
CA PRO A 35 -7.76 -12.97 9.83
C PRO A 35 -8.25 -12.94 11.28
N PRO A 36 -8.49 -14.12 11.89
CA PRO A 36 -8.69 -14.24 13.32
C PRO A 36 -7.55 -13.54 14.08
N PRO A 37 -7.85 -12.78 15.15
CA PRO A 37 -6.89 -11.89 15.80
C PRO A 37 -5.66 -12.59 16.42
N ASP A 38 -5.68 -13.92 16.57
CA ASP A 38 -4.67 -14.70 17.30
C ASP A 38 -3.98 -15.81 16.48
N LEU A 39 -4.15 -15.82 15.16
CA LEU A 39 -3.43 -16.74 14.28
C LEU A 39 -2.10 -16.14 13.81
N ASN A 40 -1.00 -16.69 14.32
CA ASN A 40 0.35 -16.40 13.87
C ASN A 40 0.55 -16.90 12.44
N PHE A 41 0.95 -16.00 11.53
CA PHE A 41 1.30 -16.33 10.15
C PHE A 41 2.68 -15.77 9.81
N THR A 42 3.39 -16.44 8.91
CA THR A 42 4.60 -15.88 8.32
C THR A 42 4.26 -14.72 7.40
N ILE A 43 5.18 -13.76 7.30
CA ILE A 43 5.02 -12.59 6.43
C ILE A 43 5.80 -12.83 5.14
N ALA A 44 5.15 -12.57 4.00
CA ALA A 44 5.87 -12.43 2.75
C ALA A 44 5.44 -11.18 1.98
N VAL A 45 6.39 -10.52 1.35
CA VAL A 45 6.20 -9.19 0.77
C VAL A 45 6.70 -9.13 -0.66
N GLU A 46 5.83 -8.68 -1.56
CA GLU A 46 6.14 -8.45 -2.97
C GLU A 46 6.24 -6.95 -3.29
N GLY A 47 7.02 -6.60 -4.30
CA GLY A 47 7.09 -5.24 -4.84
C GLY A 47 7.96 -5.19 -6.09
N VAL A 48 8.04 -4.00 -6.68
CA VAL A 48 8.78 -3.79 -7.93
C VAL A 48 9.64 -2.54 -7.83
N VAL A 49 10.85 -2.58 -8.38
CA VAL A 49 11.80 -1.46 -8.41
C VAL A 49 11.96 -0.98 -9.85
N TRP A 50 11.77 0.33 -10.02
CA TRP A 50 11.75 1.01 -11.31
C TRP A 50 12.81 2.10 -11.37
N CYS A 51 13.33 2.33 -12.57
CA CYS A 51 14.04 3.53 -12.94
C CYS A 51 13.21 4.35 -13.92
N LYS A 52 12.89 5.60 -13.58
CA LYS A 52 12.22 6.52 -14.52
C LYS A 52 13.16 6.97 -15.62
N THR A 53 12.58 7.32 -16.77
CA THR A 53 13.19 7.99 -17.94
C THR A 53 14.29 7.21 -18.66
N CYS A 54 15.09 6.43 -17.95
CA CYS A 54 16.18 5.64 -18.51
C CYS A 54 15.62 4.42 -19.24
N ARG A 55 16.01 4.26 -20.51
CA ARG A 55 15.51 3.19 -21.40
C ARG A 55 16.38 1.93 -21.32
N TYR A 56 16.54 1.38 -20.13
CA TYR A 56 17.19 0.09 -19.93
C TYR A 56 16.34 -1.06 -20.48
N ALA A 57 16.91 -2.28 -20.51
CA ALA A 57 16.19 -3.48 -20.89
C ALA A 57 14.85 -3.60 -20.15
N GLY A 58 13.79 -3.99 -20.86
CA GLY A 58 12.44 -4.06 -20.31
C GLY A 58 11.72 -2.71 -20.18
N TYR A 59 12.21 -1.63 -20.82
CA TYR A 59 11.56 -0.31 -20.78
C TYR A 59 10.08 -0.37 -21.16
N VAL A 60 9.23 0.21 -20.30
CA VAL A 60 7.78 0.29 -20.49
C VAL A 60 7.37 1.72 -20.81
N ARG A 61 7.03 1.97 -22.08
CA ARG A 61 6.67 3.31 -22.58
C ARG A 61 5.49 3.95 -21.85
N SER A 62 4.50 3.18 -21.41
CA SER A 62 3.32 3.71 -20.70
C SER A 62 3.64 4.21 -19.28
N MET A 63 4.74 3.72 -18.69
CA MET A 63 5.21 4.13 -17.36
C MET A 63 6.41 5.08 -17.42
N ASP A 64 6.98 5.25 -18.62
CA ASP A 64 8.27 5.91 -18.83
C ASP A 64 9.33 5.44 -17.82
N ALA A 65 9.46 4.12 -17.70
CA ALA A 65 10.35 3.50 -16.74
C ALA A 65 10.85 2.13 -17.21
N SER A 66 12.05 1.77 -16.78
CA SER A 66 12.60 0.42 -16.91
C SER A 66 12.66 -0.29 -15.56
N PRO A 67 12.47 -1.60 -15.52
CA PRO A 67 12.68 -2.39 -14.30
C PRO A 67 14.15 -2.35 -13.89
N LEU A 68 14.41 -2.42 -12.57
CA LEU A 68 15.76 -2.48 -12.02
C LEU A 68 16.04 -3.86 -11.42
N PRO A 69 16.79 -4.73 -12.11
CA PRO A 69 17.22 -6.02 -11.56
C PRO A 69 18.33 -5.85 -10.53
N ASN A 70 18.48 -6.83 -9.62
CA ASN A 70 19.51 -6.86 -8.58
C ASN A 70 19.44 -5.73 -7.54
N ALA A 71 18.31 -5.02 -7.44
CA ALA A 71 18.08 -4.05 -6.38
C ALA A 71 17.75 -4.78 -5.07
N THR A 72 18.47 -4.48 -4.00
CA THR A 72 18.21 -5.09 -2.69
C THR A 72 17.01 -4.44 -2.00
N ALA A 73 15.95 -5.22 -1.80
CA ALA A 73 14.81 -4.88 -0.97
C ALA A 73 14.98 -5.47 0.44
N LEU A 74 14.81 -4.64 1.46
CA LEU A 74 14.93 -4.99 2.87
C LEU A 74 13.59 -4.81 3.57
N LEU A 75 12.99 -5.91 4.02
CA LEU A 75 11.90 -5.89 4.99
C LEU A 75 12.49 -5.67 6.38
N ARG A 76 12.00 -4.66 7.09
CA ARG A 76 12.35 -4.41 8.48
C ARG A 76 11.09 -4.28 9.31
N CYS A 77 10.98 -5.09 10.36
CA CYS A 77 9.91 -5.01 11.34
C CYS A 77 10.44 -4.61 12.71
N ARG A 78 9.84 -3.60 13.32
CA ARG A 78 10.17 -3.11 14.66
C ARG A 78 8.93 -2.44 15.27
N ARG A 79 8.66 -2.77 16.52
CA ARG A 79 7.60 -2.15 17.32
C ARG A 79 8.23 -1.24 18.37
N ASP A 80 7.63 -0.07 18.58
CA ASP A 80 8.09 0.85 19.62
C ASP A 80 7.97 0.20 21.01
N GLY A 81 9.04 0.29 21.81
CA GLY A 81 9.12 -0.35 23.13
C GLY A 81 9.41 -1.85 23.11
N ASP A 82 9.52 -2.51 21.95
CA ASP A 82 9.94 -3.91 21.84
C ASP A 82 11.41 -3.98 21.37
N PRO A 83 12.30 -4.67 22.11
CA PRO A 83 13.69 -4.85 21.68
C PRO A 83 13.82 -5.79 20.47
N ARG A 84 12.82 -6.61 20.18
CA ARG A 84 12.83 -7.51 19.02
C ARG A 84 12.70 -6.71 17.73
N ALA A 85 13.56 -7.04 16.78
CA ALA A 85 13.50 -6.53 15.42
C ALA A 85 13.78 -7.66 14.44
N LEU A 86 13.10 -7.63 13.30
CA LEU A 86 13.34 -8.53 12.20
C LEU A 86 13.89 -7.75 11.01
N SER A 87 14.86 -8.32 10.29
CA SER A 87 15.38 -7.78 9.04
C SER A 87 15.65 -8.92 8.08
N VAL A 88 14.96 -8.91 6.94
CA VAL A 88 15.09 -9.93 5.90
C VAL A 88 15.18 -9.22 4.56
N SER A 89 16.14 -9.62 3.72
CA SER A 89 16.34 -9.01 2.41
C SER A 89 16.19 -10.02 1.29
N ASN A 90 15.78 -9.53 0.12
CA ASN A 90 15.92 -10.24 -1.14
C ASN A 90 16.26 -9.24 -2.26
N THR A 91 16.73 -9.73 -3.39
CA THR A 91 17.04 -8.93 -4.57
C THR A 91 15.95 -9.03 -5.62
N THR A 92 15.82 -8.00 -6.45
CA THR A 92 14.91 -8.04 -7.60
C THR A 92 15.42 -8.94 -8.71
N ASP A 93 14.47 -9.58 -9.40
CA ASP A 93 14.70 -10.36 -10.62
C ASP A 93 14.85 -9.48 -11.87
N ALA A 94 14.90 -10.10 -13.06
CA ALA A 94 15.04 -9.43 -14.35
C ALA A 94 13.92 -8.41 -14.65
N ASP A 95 12.71 -8.64 -14.11
CA ASP A 95 11.54 -7.76 -14.27
C ASP A 95 11.47 -6.70 -13.15
N GLY A 96 12.52 -6.59 -12.34
CA GLY A 96 12.59 -5.65 -11.23
C GLY A 96 11.68 -6.04 -10.05
N CYS A 97 11.14 -7.25 -10.05
CA CYS A 97 10.23 -7.73 -9.02
C CYS A 97 11.02 -8.40 -7.88
N PHE A 98 10.61 -8.19 -6.63
CA PHE A 98 11.18 -8.90 -5.48
C PHE A 98 10.09 -9.62 -4.71
N LEU A 99 10.48 -10.73 -4.07
CA LEU A 99 9.65 -11.47 -3.13
C LEU A 99 10.44 -11.80 -1.87
N ILE A 100 10.17 -11.10 -0.78
CA ILE A 100 10.80 -11.39 0.52
C ILE A 100 9.92 -12.41 1.25
N GLN A 101 10.51 -13.54 1.65
CA GLN A 101 9.87 -14.53 2.50
C GLN A 101 10.50 -14.45 3.89
N ALA A 102 9.74 -14.02 4.89
CA ALA A 102 10.19 -14.02 6.27
C ALA A 102 9.76 -15.33 6.95
N ASP A 103 10.59 -15.81 7.86
CA ASP A 103 10.34 -17.03 8.61
C ASP A 103 9.40 -16.77 9.81
N TRP A 104 9.30 -17.76 10.70
CA TRP A 104 8.45 -17.71 11.88
C TRP A 104 8.80 -16.60 12.87
N GLN A 105 10.00 -16.01 12.81
CA GLN A 105 10.36 -14.84 13.63
C GLN A 105 9.54 -13.60 13.26
N SER A 106 8.88 -13.62 12.09
CA SER A 106 7.97 -12.56 11.65
C SER A 106 6.60 -12.59 12.30
N ALA A 107 6.17 -13.75 12.82
CA ALA A 107 4.80 -13.95 13.30
C ALA A 107 4.34 -12.96 14.39
N PRO A 108 5.19 -12.50 15.34
CA PRO A 108 4.79 -11.53 16.36
C PRO A 108 4.54 -10.11 15.83
N PHE A 109 4.98 -9.79 14.60
CA PHE A 109 4.89 -8.44 14.03
C PHE A 109 3.58 -8.25 13.25
N LYS A 110 2.95 -7.09 13.44
CA LYS A 110 1.81 -6.67 12.62
C LYS A 110 2.33 -5.97 11.38
N SER A 111 1.52 -5.91 10.31
CA SER A 111 1.88 -5.21 9.07
C SER A 111 2.34 -3.76 9.27
N LYS A 112 1.74 -3.05 10.24
CA LYS A 112 2.11 -1.67 10.62
C LYS A 112 3.48 -1.55 11.30
N ASP A 113 3.97 -2.64 11.89
CA ASP A 113 5.29 -2.70 12.53
C ASP A 113 6.40 -2.90 11.47
N CYS A 114 6.02 -3.18 10.21
CA CYS A 114 6.92 -3.54 9.13
C CYS A 114 6.94 -2.52 7.99
N LYS A 115 8.12 -2.28 7.42
CA LYS A 115 8.33 -1.48 6.22
C LYS A 115 9.36 -2.12 5.31
N VAL A 116 9.21 -1.92 4.00
CA VAL A 116 10.24 -2.31 3.02
C VAL A 116 11.06 -1.11 2.60
N TYR A 117 12.37 -1.30 2.48
CA TYR A 117 13.33 -0.30 2.07
C TYR A 117 14.11 -0.81 0.85
N VAL A 118 14.22 0.03 -0.17
CA VAL A 118 15.21 -0.14 -1.24
C VAL A 118 16.10 1.09 -1.15
N GLN A 119 17.27 0.92 -0.57
CA GLN A 119 18.11 2.07 -0.18
C GLN A 119 18.88 2.65 -1.36
N ARG A 120 19.26 1.80 -2.32
CA ARG A 120 20.08 2.18 -3.46
C ARG A 120 19.58 1.48 -4.70
N SER A 121 19.72 2.18 -5.82
CA SER A 121 19.62 1.58 -7.14
C SER A 121 20.93 0.86 -7.49
N PRO A 122 20.85 -0.30 -8.17
CA PRO A 122 22.02 -0.96 -8.73
C PRO A 122 22.55 -0.27 -10.00
N ALA A 123 21.77 0.61 -10.61
CA ALA A 123 22.16 1.37 -11.80
C ALA A 123 22.74 2.74 -11.42
N ALA A 124 24.00 2.98 -11.78
CA ALA A 124 24.71 4.24 -11.47
C ALA A 124 24.01 5.47 -12.08
N GLY A 125 23.47 5.34 -13.29
CA GLY A 125 22.72 6.40 -13.97
C GLY A 125 21.35 6.69 -13.33
N CYS A 126 20.89 5.90 -12.36
CA CYS A 126 19.54 6.01 -11.81
C CYS A 126 19.51 5.88 -10.28
N ALA A 127 20.22 6.78 -9.60
CA ALA A 127 20.50 6.67 -8.16
C ALA A 127 19.54 7.46 -7.25
N VAL A 128 18.74 8.38 -7.79
CA VAL A 128 17.95 9.32 -6.97
C VAL A 128 16.60 8.69 -6.58
N PRO A 129 16.33 8.43 -5.29
CA PRO A 129 15.05 7.85 -4.87
C PRO A 129 13.91 8.86 -5.04
N VAL A 130 12.88 8.47 -5.80
CA VAL A 130 11.67 9.26 -6.06
C VAL A 130 10.52 8.79 -5.15
N LYS A 131 10.30 7.48 -5.06
CA LYS A 131 9.19 6.90 -4.30
C LYS A 131 9.56 5.51 -3.78
N PRO A 132 9.29 5.18 -2.50
CA PRO A 132 9.06 6.14 -1.42
C PRO A 132 10.27 7.08 -1.26
N ALA A 133 10.08 8.23 -0.62
CA ALA A 133 11.19 9.12 -0.28
C ALA A 133 12.28 8.37 0.51
N ALA A 134 13.53 8.80 0.37
CA ALA A 134 14.67 8.22 1.07
C ALA A 134 14.38 8.04 2.57
N LYS A 135 14.78 6.89 3.13
CA LYS A 135 14.62 6.53 4.56
C LYS A 135 13.17 6.40 5.07
N LYS A 136 12.14 6.72 4.29
CA LYS A 136 10.73 6.62 4.73
C LYS A 136 10.25 5.17 4.82
N GLY A 137 10.72 4.33 3.90
CA GLY A 137 10.24 2.97 3.70
C GLY A 137 8.82 2.93 3.13
N ALA A 138 8.45 1.81 2.51
CA ALA A 138 7.09 1.55 2.04
C ALA A 138 6.31 0.74 3.09
N PRO A 139 5.08 1.17 3.46
CA PRO A 139 4.22 0.38 4.33
C PRO A 139 3.71 -0.87 3.61
N LEU A 140 3.43 -1.91 4.38
CA LEU A 140 2.83 -3.14 3.86
C LEU A 140 1.33 -2.98 3.66
N LYS A 141 0.82 -3.43 2.50
CA LYS A 141 -0.61 -3.56 2.22
C LYS A 141 -0.96 -5.02 2.05
N PHE A 142 -1.93 -5.50 2.83
CA PHE A 142 -2.38 -6.89 2.73
C PHE A 142 -2.93 -7.19 1.34
N ARG A 143 -2.62 -8.38 0.82
CA ARG A 143 -3.13 -8.87 -0.47
C ARG A 143 -4.05 -10.06 -0.25
N ARG A 144 -3.50 -11.12 0.34
CA ARG A 144 -4.18 -12.40 0.53
C ARG A 144 -3.41 -13.29 1.50
N PHE A 145 -4.07 -14.33 1.97
CA PHE A 145 -3.37 -15.48 2.54
C PHE A 145 -2.93 -16.44 1.44
N VAL A 146 -1.82 -17.13 1.68
CA VAL A 146 -1.27 -18.19 0.83
C VAL A 146 -1.21 -19.45 1.69
N PRO A 147 -1.99 -20.49 1.38
CA PRO A 147 -1.82 -21.78 2.03
C PRO A 147 -0.48 -22.39 1.61
N LEU A 148 0.33 -22.76 2.59
CA LEU A 148 1.53 -23.57 2.45
C LEU A 148 1.27 -24.94 3.11
N PRO A 149 2.09 -25.97 2.86
CA PRO A 149 1.84 -27.33 3.37
C PRO A 149 1.56 -27.40 4.88
N ASP A 150 2.32 -26.65 5.68
CA ASP A 150 2.27 -26.71 7.14
C ASP A 150 1.85 -25.38 7.80
N GLU A 151 1.60 -24.33 7.01
CA GLU A 151 1.33 -22.98 7.53
C GLU A 151 0.47 -22.11 6.61
N LEU A 152 -0.04 -21.01 7.15
CA LEU A 152 -0.66 -19.94 6.37
C LEU A 152 0.31 -18.76 6.31
N GLN A 153 0.64 -18.30 5.11
CA GLN A 153 1.49 -17.13 4.90
C GLN A 153 0.64 -15.92 4.50
N ALA A 154 0.81 -14.79 5.16
CA ALA A 154 0.19 -13.54 4.74
C ALA A 154 1.04 -12.86 3.66
N ARG A 155 0.49 -12.75 2.45
CA ARG A 155 1.10 -12.01 1.35
C ARG A 155 0.73 -10.54 1.45
N TYR A 156 1.74 -9.69 1.45
CA TYR A 156 1.64 -8.24 1.39
C TYR A 156 2.29 -7.70 0.13
N THR A 157 1.90 -6.49 -0.27
CA THR A 157 2.63 -5.69 -1.26
C THR A 157 3.21 -4.43 -0.62
N ALA A 158 4.45 -4.11 -0.99
CA ALA A 158 5.09 -2.83 -0.73
C ALA A 158 4.92 -1.83 -1.89
N GLY A 159 4.28 -2.26 -2.99
CA GLY A 159 4.08 -1.45 -4.19
C GLY A 159 5.38 -1.17 -4.96
N ASN A 160 5.41 -0.02 -5.64
CA ASN A 160 6.52 0.38 -6.48
C ASN A 160 7.55 1.22 -5.71
N PHE A 161 8.81 0.85 -5.89
CA PHE A 161 9.97 1.66 -5.60
C PHE A 161 10.46 2.27 -6.90
N THR A 162 10.85 3.53 -6.87
CA THR A 162 11.15 4.29 -8.08
C THR A 162 12.37 5.15 -7.82
N PHE A 163 13.35 5.01 -8.69
CA PHE A 163 14.52 5.87 -8.80
C PHE A 163 14.44 6.70 -10.08
N ALA A 164 15.25 7.74 -10.15
CA ALA A 164 15.45 8.56 -11.32
C ALA A 164 16.94 8.87 -11.49
N PRO A 165 17.36 9.24 -12.70
CA PRO A 165 18.66 9.84 -12.92
C PRO A 165 18.76 11.19 -12.18
N GLU A 166 19.97 11.52 -11.74
CA GLU A 166 20.27 12.87 -11.26
C GLU A 166 20.23 13.88 -12.41
N GLU A 167 20.76 13.47 -13.56
CA GLU A 167 20.69 14.22 -14.82
C GLU A 167 20.11 13.31 -15.91
N PRO A 168 19.02 13.68 -16.60
CA PRO A 168 18.37 12.80 -17.58
C PRO A 168 19.28 12.25 -18.68
N ALA A 169 20.38 12.94 -19.00
CA ALA A 169 21.36 12.54 -20.02
C ALA A 169 22.39 11.50 -19.53
N LYS A 170 22.37 11.10 -18.25
CA LYS A 170 23.25 10.04 -17.69
C LYS A 170 22.68 8.63 -17.88
N CYS A 171 21.64 8.53 -18.69
CA CYS A 171 20.99 7.35 -19.20
C CYS A 171 20.93 7.47 -20.75
#